data_AF-A0A952BE48-F1
#
_entry.id   AF-A0A952BE48-F1
#
_cell.length_a   1.000
_cell.length_b   1.000
_cell.length_c   1.000
_cell.angle_alpha   90.00
_cell.angle_beta   90.00
_cell.angle_gamma   90.00
#
_symmetry.space_group_name_H-M   'P 1'
#
loop_
_entity.id
_entity.type
_entity.pdbx_description
1 polymer ?
#
loop_
_entity_poly.entity_id
_entity_poly.type
_entity_poly.pdbx_seq_one_letter_code
_entity_poly.pdbx_strand_id
1 'polypeptide(L)'
;MIKTQNTKKYATDKIAFLGLFFLTILIAAIIVEARHNKPLKAGDDIIQKLKVNGIASYLKDKNAQQYFMVKNFRGQPFGFTTEQFDLTGPTTLPQINLKSLIYIKGQYGQHQVVLFRGNNNIDFYEWNYKVAARAGSENLIITMDENQILTIATLGQKSKEISFKLSRPAIPDAYLDFVLKQMINSKHEKIIVDVIQIDGQITPLLITKIGLLAPEGDKRAWQVLELRLLDSTGFTQRVFINNEGDIAKKVLPNEKIIMERTDINTILRQFPKQSQYLLKNMEMLEQKQL
;
A
#
# COMPACT_ATOMS: atom_id res chain seq x y z
N MET A 1 -26.39 2.67 79.55
CA MET A 1 -26.58 3.80 78.62
C MET A 1 -25.73 3.51 77.37
N ILE A 2 -26.35 3.08 76.28
CA ILE A 2 -25.66 2.57 75.07
C ILE A 2 -25.35 3.77 74.16
N LYS A 3 -24.06 4.00 73.88
CA LYS A 3 -23.60 5.01 72.91
C LYS A 3 -23.73 4.46 71.50
N THR A 4 -24.63 5.06 70.73
CA THR A 4 -24.82 4.88 69.28
C THR A 4 -23.53 5.27 68.54
N GLN A 5 -22.84 4.31 67.91
CA GLN A 5 -21.69 4.60 67.07
C GLN A 5 -22.15 5.05 65.67
N ASN A 6 -21.68 6.22 65.27
CA ASN A 6 -21.90 6.88 63.98
C ASN A 6 -21.47 6.01 62.79
N THR A 7 -22.43 5.49 62.02
CA THR A 7 -22.22 4.79 60.74
C THR A 7 -22.22 5.72 59.51
N LYS A 8 -22.05 7.04 59.67
CA LYS A 8 -22.21 8.01 58.57
C LYS A 8 -21.02 8.18 57.61
N LYS A 9 -19.89 7.49 57.80
CA LYS A 9 -18.65 7.79 57.04
C LYS A 9 -18.46 7.02 55.71
N TYR A 10 -19.25 5.95 55.47
CA TYR A 10 -19.05 5.07 54.30
C TYR A 10 -19.70 5.52 52.99
N ALA A 11 -20.63 6.49 53.02
CA ALA A 11 -21.35 6.90 51.81
C ALA A 11 -20.48 7.80 50.91
N THR A 12 -19.72 8.71 51.51
CA THR A 12 -18.85 9.66 50.80
C THR A 12 -17.70 8.95 50.10
N ASP A 13 -17.11 7.92 50.73
CA ASP A 13 -16.03 7.12 50.13
C ASP A 13 -16.52 6.37 48.89
N LYS A 14 -17.73 5.80 48.90
CA LYS A 14 -18.29 5.10 47.74
C LYS A 14 -18.50 6.02 46.53
N ILE A 15 -18.93 7.26 46.76
CA ILE A 15 -19.09 8.27 45.70
C ILE A 15 -17.72 8.68 45.15
N ALA A 16 -16.71 8.85 46.01
CA ALA A 16 -15.35 9.15 45.59
C ALA A 16 -14.72 8.01 44.76
N PHE A 17 -14.88 6.76 45.19
CA PHE A 17 -14.42 5.59 44.44
C PHE A 17 -15.11 5.44 43.09
N LEU A 18 -16.41 5.70 43.03
CA LEU A 18 -17.16 5.69 41.78
C LEU A 18 -16.68 6.79 40.82
N GLY A 19 -16.40 8.00 41.32
CA GLY A 19 -15.82 9.08 40.53
C GLY A 19 -14.44 8.74 39.96
N LEU A 20 -13.58 8.09 40.76
CA LEU A 20 -12.26 7.63 40.35
C LEU A 20 -12.33 6.50 39.30
N PHE A 21 -13.32 5.62 39.42
CA PHE A 21 -13.59 4.56 38.45
C PHE A 21 -14.04 5.13 37.09
N PHE A 22 -14.95 6.10 37.08
CA PHE A 22 -15.33 6.76 35.82
C PHE A 22 -14.18 7.57 35.20
N LEU A 23 -13.37 8.24 36.02
CA LEU A 23 -12.19 8.97 35.54
C LEU A 23 -11.16 8.03 34.89
N THR A 24 -10.92 6.86 35.46
CA THR A 24 -10.00 5.87 34.88
C THR A 24 -10.53 5.28 33.58
N ILE A 25 -11.83 5.00 33.49
CA ILE A 25 -12.47 4.59 32.22
C ILE A 25 -12.34 5.69 31.17
N LEU A 26 -12.59 6.96 31.55
CA LEU A 26 -12.49 8.09 30.64
C LEU A 26 -11.06 8.28 30.12
N ILE A 27 -10.07 8.21 31.00
CA ILE A 27 -8.64 8.27 30.63
C ILE A 27 -8.28 7.10 29.69
N ALA A 28 -8.74 5.88 29.99
CA ALA A 28 -8.52 4.73 29.13
C ALA A 28 -9.17 4.91 27.75
N ALA A 29 -10.40 5.42 27.69
CA ALA A 29 -11.11 5.72 26.45
C ALA A 29 -10.35 6.78 25.63
N ILE A 30 -9.92 7.87 26.27
CA ILE A 30 -9.11 8.93 25.63
C ILE A 30 -7.79 8.36 25.10
N ILE A 31 -7.13 7.48 25.86
CA ILE A 31 -5.87 6.84 25.43
C ILE A 31 -6.11 5.93 24.22
N VAL A 32 -7.16 5.11 24.24
CA VAL A 32 -7.53 4.22 23.13
C VAL A 32 -7.87 5.03 21.89
N GLU A 33 -8.68 6.07 22.04
CA GLU A 33 -9.08 6.97 20.97
C GLU A 33 -7.86 7.72 20.39
N ALA A 34 -6.99 8.25 21.25
CA ALA A 34 -5.76 8.93 20.81
C ALA A 34 -4.77 7.99 20.09
N ARG A 35 -4.73 6.70 20.47
CA ARG A 35 -3.83 5.72 19.84
C ARG A 35 -4.30 5.26 18.46
N HIS A 36 -5.62 5.21 18.22
CA HIS A 36 -6.19 4.66 16.98
C HIS A 36 -6.72 5.74 16.04
N ASN A 37 -7.37 6.80 16.55
CA ASN A 37 -7.93 7.85 15.70
C ASN A 37 -6.86 8.80 15.15
N LYS A 38 -5.73 9.01 15.84
CA LYS A 38 -4.66 9.89 15.33
C LYS A 38 -4.01 9.33 14.05
N PRO A 39 -3.56 8.05 13.99
CA PRO A 39 -3.04 7.48 12.75
C PRO A 39 -4.07 7.38 11.63
N LEU A 40 -5.34 7.08 11.95
CA LEU A 40 -6.43 7.05 10.97
C LEU A 40 -6.66 8.44 10.34
N LYS A 41 -6.78 9.48 11.18
CA LYS A 41 -6.94 10.86 10.71
C LYS A 41 -5.73 11.33 9.90
N ALA A 42 -4.52 10.96 10.32
CA ALA A 42 -3.32 11.26 9.56
C ALA A 42 -3.30 10.54 8.19
N GLY A 43 -3.83 9.32 8.09
CA GLY A 43 -4.03 8.63 6.82
C GLY A 43 -4.99 9.36 5.89
N ASP A 44 -6.14 9.80 6.42
CA ASP A 44 -7.10 10.63 5.67
C ASP A 44 -6.44 11.92 5.19
N ASP A 45 -5.73 12.65 6.05
CA ASP A 45 -5.02 13.88 5.68
C ASP A 45 -4.01 13.67 4.53
N ILE A 46 -3.28 12.54 4.53
CA ILE A 46 -2.32 12.19 3.47
C ILE A 46 -3.05 11.87 2.16
N ILE A 47 -4.12 11.08 2.22
CA ILE A 47 -4.88 10.68 1.03
C ILE A 47 -5.59 11.90 0.43
N GLN A 48 -6.20 12.76 1.23
CA GLN A 48 -6.81 14.00 0.74
C GLN A 48 -5.80 14.88 0.00
N LYS A 49 -4.57 15.03 0.54
CA LYS A 49 -3.52 15.77 -0.17
C LYS A 49 -3.14 15.12 -1.49
N LEU A 50 -3.09 13.79 -1.54
CA LEU A 50 -2.81 13.05 -2.76
C LEU A 50 -3.91 13.28 -3.81
N LYS A 51 -5.18 13.24 -3.40
CA LYS A 51 -6.35 13.51 -4.27
C LYS A 51 -6.34 14.94 -4.82
N VAL A 52 -6.07 15.93 -3.97
CA VAL A 52 -6.05 17.36 -4.34
C VAL A 52 -4.88 17.68 -5.28
N ASN A 53 -3.67 17.21 -4.96
CA ASN A 53 -2.50 17.50 -5.77
C ASN A 53 -2.49 16.70 -7.08
N GLY A 54 -3.17 15.56 -7.06
CA GLY A 54 -3.17 14.58 -8.13
C GLY A 54 -1.81 13.91 -8.29
N ILE A 55 -1.82 12.67 -8.76
CA ILE A 55 -0.58 11.89 -8.83
C ILE A 55 0.26 12.15 -10.10
N ALA A 56 -0.32 12.81 -11.11
CA ALA A 56 0.37 13.19 -12.35
C ALA A 56 1.55 14.12 -12.09
N SER A 57 1.48 14.96 -11.05
CA SER A 57 2.58 15.81 -10.62
C SER A 57 3.83 15.01 -10.21
N TYR A 58 3.66 13.79 -9.68
CA TYR A 58 4.76 12.89 -9.31
C TYR A 58 5.32 12.10 -10.50
N LEU A 59 4.58 12.08 -11.62
CA LEU A 59 4.93 11.38 -12.85
C LEU A 59 5.56 12.31 -13.91
N LYS A 60 5.36 13.63 -13.81
CA LYS A 60 5.87 14.62 -14.79
C LYS A 60 7.38 14.57 -15.04
N ASP A 61 8.17 14.14 -14.06
CA ASP A 61 9.63 14.09 -14.17
C ASP A 61 10.18 12.69 -14.52
N LYS A 62 9.32 11.67 -14.63
CA LYS A 62 9.73 10.29 -14.86
C LYS A 62 8.67 9.58 -15.72
N ASN A 63 9.02 9.22 -16.95
CA ASN A 63 8.48 8.00 -17.56
C ASN A 63 8.87 6.87 -16.60
N ALA A 64 8.00 6.57 -15.64
CA ALA A 64 8.37 5.88 -14.41
C ALA A 64 8.34 4.38 -14.64
N GLN A 65 9.20 3.91 -15.54
CA GLN A 65 9.58 2.51 -15.58
C GLN A 65 10.46 2.23 -14.36
N GLN A 66 9.95 1.38 -13.49
CA GLN A 66 10.65 0.91 -12.32
C GLN A 66 10.96 -0.57 -12.49
N TYR A 67 12.17 -0.94 -12.08
CA TYR A 67 12.65 -2.31 -12.15
C TYR A 67 13.13 -2.71 -10.77
N PHE A 68 12.69 -3.87 -10.30
CA PHE A 68 13.21 -4.47 -9.07
C PHE A 68 13.68 -5.90 -9.33
N MET A 69 14.86 -6.20 -8.81
CA MET A 69 15.39 -7.54 -8.71
C MET A 69 14.78 -8.22 -7.47
N VAL A 70 14.19 -9.40 -7.64
CA VAL A 70 13.71 -10.21 -6.52
C VAL A 70 14.81 -11.18 -6.09
N LYS A 71 15.26 -11.03 -4.86
CA LYS A 71 16.38 -11.77 -4.25
C LYS A 71 15.90 -12.52 -3.01
N ASN A 72 16.52 -13.66 -2.74
CA ASN A 72 16.31 -14.38 -1.48
C ASN A 72 17.10 -13.70 -0.34
N PHE A 73 16.94 -14.19 0.90
CA PHE A 73 17.67 -13.67 2.07
C PHE A 73 19.21 -13.75 1.96
N ARG A 74 19.74 -14.58 1.05
CA ARG A 74 21.19 -14.67 0.76
C ARG A 74 21.64 -13.69 -0.32
N GLY A 75 20.75 -12.80 -0.78
CA GLY A 75 21.01 -11.85 -1.86
C GLY A 75 21.04 -12.47 -3.26
N GLN A 76 20.69 -13.74 -3.41
CA GLN A 76 20.71 -14.40 -4.71
C GLN A 76 19.44 -14.06 -5.51
N PRO A 77 19.58 -13.60 -6.76
CA PRO A 77 18.43 -13.27 -7.59
C PRO A 77 17.66 -14.53 -7.99
N PHE A 78 16.35 -14.49 -7.85
CA PHE A 78 15.46 -15.55 -8.32
C PHE A 78 14.21 -15.01 -9.03
N GLY A 79 14.07 -13.69 -9.20
CA GLY A 79 13.02 -13.11 -10.02
C GLY A 79 13.23 -11.63 -10.28
N PHE A 80 12.24 -10.99 -10.90
CA PHE A 80 12.19 -9.55 -11.10
C PHE A 80 10.73 -9.07 -11.17
N THR A 81 10.53 -7.78 -10.95
CA THR A 81 9.29 -7.08 -11.29
C THR A 81 9.61 -5.82 -12.08
N THR A 82 8.72 -5.47 -13.02
CA THR A 82 8.76 -4.22 -13.78
C THR A 82 7.43 -3.52 -13.65
N GLU A 83 7.44 -2.21 -13.44
CA GLU A 83 6.24 -1.37 -13.33
C GLU A 83 6.39 -0.17 -14.25
N GLN A 84 5.39 0.11 -15.06
CA GLN A 84 5.37 1.27 -15.96
C GLN A 84 4.11 2.08 -15.71
N PHE A 85 4.28 3.36 -15.38
CA PHE A 85 3.21 4.34 -15.31
C PHE A 85 3.17 5.17 -16.59
N ASP A 86 2.02 5.21 -17.25
CA ASP A 86 1.75 6.08 -18.39
C ASP A 86 0.69 7.11 -18.02
N LEU A 87 0.94 8.38 -18.39
CA LEU A 87 -0.07 9.44 -18.35
C LEU A 87 -0.74 9.55 -19.73
N THR A 88 -2.05 9.38 -19.78
CA THR A 88 -2.84 9.50 -21.01
C THR A 88 -4.02 10.46 -20.83
N GLY A 89 -4.63 10.90 -21.92
CA GLY A 89 -5.78 11.81 -21.87
C GLY A 89 -5.41 13.30 -21.80
N PRO A 90 -6.39 14.20 -21.79
CA PRO A 90 -6.16 15.64 -21.80
C PRO A 90 -5.54 16.12 -20.49
N THR A 91 -4.69 17.16 -20.54
CA THR A 91 -4.02 17.74 -19.36
C THR A 91 -4.97 18.15 -18.24
N THR A 92 -6.21 18.49 -18.57
CA THR A 92 -7.27 18.87 -17.63
C THR A 92 -7.86 17.68 -16.87
N LEU A 93 -7.79 16.46 -17.43
CA LEU A 93 -8.30 15.21 -16.87
C LEU A 93 -7.30 14.08 -17.16
N PRO A 94 -6.11 14.09 -16.55
CA PRO A 94 -5.12 13.07 -16.80
C PRO A 94 -5.62 11.71 -16.31
N GLN A 95 -5.39 10.69 -17.13
CA GLN A 95 -5.61 9.29 -16.82
C GLN A 95 -4.29 8.57 -16.64
N ILE A 96 -4.32 7.55 -15.79
CA ILE A 96 -3.11 6.94 -15.27
C ILE A 96 -3.23 5.46 -15.52
N ASN A 97 -2.30 4.95 -16.31
CA ASN A 97 -2.22 3.54 -16.60
C ASN A 97 -1.00 2.96 -15.91
N LEU A 98 -1.18 1.93 -15.09
CA LEU A 98 -0.09 1.13 -14.55
C LEU A 98 -0.09 -0.23 -15.22
N LYS A 99 1.09 -0.62 -15.71
CA LYS A 99 1.39 -1.94 -16.26
C LYS A 99 2.47 -2.59 -15.41
N SER A 100 2.15 -3.71 -14.77
CA SER A 100 3.13 -4.45 -13.97
C SER A 100 3.36 -5.84 -14.56
N LEU A 101 4.62 -6.28 -14.56
CA LEU A 101 5.05 -7.63 -14.90
C LEU A 101 5.88 -8.19 -13.76
N ILE A 102 5.49 -9.35 -13.24
CA ILE A 102 6.24 -10.08 -12.21
C ILE A 102 6.71 -11.41 -12.78
N TYR A 103 7.97 -11.76 -12.52
CA TYR A 103 8.56 -13.07 -12.84
C TYR A 103 9.31 -13.62 -11.62
N ILE A 104 8.97 -14.84 -11.22
CA ILE A 104 9.64 -15.58 -10.14
C ILE A 104 10.07 -16.95 -10.66
N LYS A 105 11.35 -17.30 -10.48
CA LYS A 105 11.93 -18.60 -10.85
C LYS A 105 11.42 -19.69 -9.92
N GLY A 106 10.82 -20.73 -10.48
CA GLY A 106 10.28 -21.90 -9.77
C GLY A 106 9.69 -22.94 -10.73
N GLN A 107 9.09 -24.01 -10.21
CA GLN A 107 8.45 -25.07 -11.02
C GLN A 107 7.31 -24.54 -11.93
N TYR A 108 6.74 -23.39 -11.58
CA TYR A 108 5.70 -22.70 -12.34
C TYR A 108 6.11 -21.23 -12.44
N GLY A 109 6.82 -20.85 -13.50
CA GLY A 109 7.07 -19.44 -13.78
C GLY A 109 5.71 -18.73 -13.88
N GLN A 110 5.38 -17.91 -12.89
CA GLN A 110 4.15 -17.15 -12.87
C GLN A 110 4.40 -15.82 -13.54
N HIS A 111 3.59 -15.52 -14.55
CA HIS A 111 3.56 -14.21 -15.18
C HIS A 111 2.22 -13.57 -14.84
N GLN A 112 2.31 -12.40 -14.22
CA GLN A 112 1.18 -11.59 -13.85
C GLN A 112 1.26 -10.31 -14.66
N VAL A 113 0.18 -9.99 -15.39
CA VAL A 113 0.02 -8.69 -16.04
C VAL A 113 -1.10 -7.97 -15.34
N VAL A 114 -0.76 -6.85 -14.72
CA VAL A 114 -1.71 -5.98 -14.04
C VAL A 114 -1.95 -4.76 -14.92
N LEU A 115 -3.21 -4.47 -15.21
CA LEU A 115 -3.63 -3.24 -15.87
C LEU A 115 -4.51 -2.46 -14.91
N PHE A 116 -4.02 -1.31 -14.48
CA PHE A 116 -4.78 -0.40 -13.65
C PHE A 116 -4.99 0.89 -14.43
N ARG A 117 -6.22 1.43 -14.43
CA ARG A 117 -6.58 2.71 -15.03
C ARG A 117 -7.26 3.56 -13.97
N GLY A 118 -6.78 4.78 -13.75
CA GLY A 118 -7.40 5.69 -12.78
C GLY A 118 -7.39 7.13 -13.26
N ASN A 119 -8.24 7.96 -12.66
CA ASN A 119 -8.11 9.41 -12.78
C ASN A 119 -7.01 9.93 -11.84
N ASN A 120 -6.55 11.14 -12.11
CA ASN A 120 -5.45 11.78 -11.39
C ASN A 120 -5.69 11.95 -9.87
N ASN A 121 -6.95 12.19 -9.50
CA ASN A 121 -7.45 12.45 -8.14
C ASN A 121 -7.92 11.18 -7.41
N ILE A 122 -7.84 10.01 -8.04
CA ILE A 122 -8.21 8.72 -7.42
C ILE A 122 -9.67 8.71 -6.95
N ASP A 123 -10.55 9.42 -7.66
CA ASP A 123 -11.99 9.40 -7.43
C ASP A 123 -12.70 8.41 -8.37
N PHE A 124 -11.97 7.92 -9.38
CA PHE A 124 -12.40 6.83 -10.23
C PHE A 124 -11.20 5.96 -10.58
N TYR A 125 -11.38 4.66 -10.52
CA TYR A 125 -10.43 3.72 -11.09
C TYR A 125 -11.09 2.44 -11.56
N GLU A 126 -10.40 1.75 -12.45
CA GLU A 126 -10.71 0.45 -13.00
C GLU A 126 -9.45 -0.42 -12.90
N TRP A 127 -9.57 -1.59 -12.29
CA TRP A 127 -8.50 -2.55 -12.16
C TRP A 127 -8.84 -3.82 -12.92
N ASN A 128 -7.98 -4.17 -13.88
CA ASN A 128 -8.05 -5.41 -14.64
C ASN A 128 -6.83 -6.28 -14.32
N TYR A 129 -7.11 -7.46 -13.80
CA TYR A 129 -6.10 -8.44 -13.43
C TYR A 129 -6.13 -9.65 -14.35
N LYS A 130 -4.97 -10.08 -14.83
CA LYS A 130 -4.81 -11.35 -15.58
C LYS A 130 -3.60 -12.13 -15.05
N VAL A 131 -3.87 -13.33 -14.53
CA VAL A 131 -2.83 -14.35 -14.29
C VAL A 131 -2.76 -15.28 -15.48
N ALA A 132 -1.59 -15.41 -16.07
CA ALA A 132 -1.32 -16.52 -16.97
C ALA A 132 -0.85 -17.74 -16.15
N ALA A 133 -1.78 -18.50 -15.60
CA ALA A 133 -1.52 -19.82 -15.03
C ALA A 133 -2.12 -20.91 -15.93
N ARG A 134 -1.59 -22.15 -15.85
CA ARG A 134 -2.02 -23.32 -16.65
C ARG A 134 -3.52 -23.68 -16.53
N ALA A 135 -4.31 -22.98 -15.72
CA ALA A 135 -5.69 -23.34 -15.38
C ALA A 135 -6.68 -22.16 -15.36
N GLY A 136 -6.60 -21.29 -16.36
CA GLY A 136 -7.65 -20.28 -16.62
C GLY A 136 -7.25 -18.85 -16.23
N SER A 137 -7.72 -17.89 -17.03
CA SER A 137 -7.65 -16.47 -16.71
C SER A 137 -8.88 -16.10 -15.87
N GLU A 138 -8.68 -15.84 -14.59
CA GLU A 138 -9.66 -15.08 -13.81
C GLU A 138 -9.51 -13.60 -14.17
N ASN A 139 -10.58 -13.00 -14.68
CA ASN A 139 -10.66 -11.57 -14.92
C ASN A 139 -11.47 -10.98 -13.77
N LEU A 140 -10.80 -10.29 -12.85
CA LEU A 140 -11.45 -9.45 -11.85
C LEU A 140 -11.48 -8.02 -12.38
N ILE A 141 -12.66 -7.40 -12.32
CA ILE A 141 -12.84 -5.96 -12.56
C ILE A 141 -13.20 -5.32 -11.24
N ILE A 142 -12.39 -4.35 -10.81
CA ILE A 142 -12.67 -3.51 -9.65
C ILE A 142 -12.91 -2.09 -10.15
N THR A 143 -14.06 -1.51 -9.84
CA THR A 143 -14.39 -0.13 -10.21
C THR A 143 -14.80 0.70 -9.00
N MET A 144 -14.30 1.92 -8.90
CA MET A 144 -14.79 2.89 -7.92
C MET A 144 -15.47 4.05 -8.65
N ASP A 145 -16.68 4.41 -8.23
CA ASP A 145 -17.40 5.57 -8.75
C ASP A 145 -17.12 6.86 -7.95
N GLU A 146 -17.63 7.98 -8.46
CA GLU A 146 -17.49 9.30 -7.84
C GLU A 146 -18.17 9.39 -6.46
N ASN A 147 -19.10 8.48 -6.14
CA ASN A 147 -19.76 8.38 -4.85
C ASN A 147 -18.99 7.50 -3.84
N GLN A 148 -17.78 7.05 -4.21
CA GLN A 148 -16.92 6.14 -3.43
C GLN A 148 -17.57 4.77 -3.20
N ILE A 149 -18.41 4.34 -4.13
CA ILE A 149 -18.92 2.98 -4.19
C ILE A 149 -17.89 2.15 -4.95
N LEU A 150 -17.28 1.20 -4.25
CA LEU A 150 -16.42 0.20 -4.86
C LEU A 150 -17.28 -0.99 -5.29
N THR A 151 -17.13 -1.39 -6.53
CA THR A 151 -17.75 -2.59 -7.11
C THR A 151 -16.66 -3.57 -7.53
N ILE A 152 -16.77 -4.83 -7.08
CA ILE A 152 -15.88 -5.93 -7.44
C ILE A 152 -16.69 -6.95 -8.23
N ALA A 153 -16.28 -7.21 -9.47
CA ALA A 153 -16.94 -8.14 -10.37
C ALA A 153 -15.97 -9.22 -10.88
N THR A 154 -16.31 -10.49 -10.72
CA THR A 154 -15.60 -11.61 -11.35
C THR A 154 -16.23 -11.92 -12.70
N LEU A 155 -15.48 -11.85 -13.79
CA LEU A 155 -15.97 -12.20 -15.13
C LEU A 155 -15.78 -13.71 -15.40
N GLY A 156 -16.88 -14.42 -15.68
CA GLY A 156 -16.88 -15.86 -15.96
C GLY A 156 -18.29 -16.46 -15.95
N GLN A 157 -18.39 -17.80 -15.93
CA GLN A 157 -19.69 -18.51 -15.96
C GLN A 157 -20.56 -18.32 -14.70
N LYS A 158 -19.99 -17.85 -13.59
CA LYS A 158 -20.71 -17.48 -12.36
C LYS A 158 -20.25 -16.10 -11.91
N SER A 159 -20.61 -15.08 -12.67
CA SER A 159 -20.30 -13.70 -12.28
C SER A 159 -20.91 -13.38 -10.92
N LYS A 160 -20.07 -12.86 -10.03
CA LYS A 160 -20.48 -12.33 -8.73
C LYS A 160 -20.06 -10.89 -8.67
N GLU A 161 -20.98 -10.03 -8.25
CA GLU A 161 -20.76 -8.61 -8.05
C GLU A 161 -21.00 -8.31 -6.57
N ILE A 162 -20.08 -7.54 -5.97
CA ILE A 162 -20.20 -7.05 -4.61
C ILE A 162 -19.89 -5.57 -4.64
N SER A 163 -20.78 -4.76 -4.05
CA SER A 163 -20.58 -3.32 -3.96
C SER A 163 -20.67 -2.84 -2.52
N PHE A 164 -19.82 -1.89 -2.14
CA PHE A 164 -19.85 -1.27 -0.82
C PHE A 164 -19.20 0.11 -0.83
N LYS A 165 -19.53 0.92 0.18
CA LYS A 165 -18.97 2.26 0.34
C LYS A 165 -17.63 2.19 1.04
N LEU A 166 -16.61 2.80 0.44
CA LEU A 166 -15.27 2.82 1.01
C LEU A 166 -15.13 3.75 2.21
N SER A 167 -14.19 3.41 3.08
CA SER A 167 -13.69 4.32 4.11
C SER A 167 -12.90 5.46 3.44
N ARG A 168 -12.80 6.61 4.12
CA ARG A 168 -12.07 7.77 3.58
C ARG A 168 -10.60 7.51 3.25
N PRO A 169 -9.83 6.76 4.06
CA PRO A 169 -8.43 6.50 3.76
C PRO A 169 -8.23 5.21 2.93
N ALA A 170 -9.19 4.82 2.08
CA ALA A 170 -9.05 3.67 1.20
C ALA A 170 -8.32 4.03 -0.11
N ILE A 171 -7.36 3.20 -0.52
CA ILE A 171 -6.53 3.43 -1.70
C ILE A 171 -6.19 2.10 -2.39
N PRO A 172 -6.22 2.03 -3.74
CA PRO A 172 -5.58 0.93 -4.48
C PRO A 172 -4.09 0.78 -4.12
N ASP A 173 -3.61 -0.47 -4.02
CA ASP A 173 -2.19 -0.75 -3.76
C ASP A 173 -1.25 -0.13 -4.81
N ALA A 174 -1.74 0.05 -6.05
CA ALA A 174 -1.06 0.70 -7.17
C ALA A 174 -0.63 2.14 -6.84
N TYR A 175 -1.26 2.78 -5.86
CA TYR A 175 -0.93 4.11 -5.41
C TYR A 175 -0.18 4.18 -4.08
N LEU A 176 0.11 3.04 -3.46
CA LEU A 176 0.75 2.98 -2.15
C LEU A 176 2.10 3.71 -2.15
N ASP A 177 2.89 3.56 -3.21
CA ASP A 177 4.20 4.22 -3.33
C ASP A 177 4.09 5.76 -3.24
N PHE A 178 3.00 6.36 -3.75
CA PHE A 178 2.75 7.80 -3.61
C PHE A 178 2.31 8.19 -2.19
N VAL A 179 1.54 7.33 -1.52
CA VAL A 179 1.20 7.49 -0.10
C VAL A 179 2.46 7.48 0.76
N LEU A 180 3.40 6.56 0.50
CA LEU A 180 4.68 6.48 1.22
C LEU A 180 5.52 7.76 1.01
N LYS A 181 5.59 8.25 -0.24
CA LYS A 181 6.25 9.52 -0.58
C LYS A 181 5.63 10.70 0.17
N GLN A 182 4.30 10.82 0.16
CA GLN A 182 3.59 11.87 0.89
C GLN A 182 3.80 11.77 2.40
N MET A 183 3.79 10.56 2.95
CA MET A 183 4.02 10.33 4.36
C MET A 183 5.42 10.81 4.78
N ILE A 184 6.46 10.51 4.00
CA ILE A 184 7.83 10.98 4.28
C ILE A 184 7.87 12.50 4.37
N ASN A 185 7.23 13.19 3.43
CA ASN A 185 7.17 14.66 3.38
C ASN A 185 6.23 15.28 4.42
N SER A 186 5.53 14.46 5.21
CA SER A 186 4.63 14.92 6.26
C SER A 186 5.27 14.89 7.64
N LYS A 187 4.65 15.58 8.59
CA LYS A 187 4.99 15.52 10.02
C LYS A 187 4.49 14.26 10.74
N HIS A 188 3.81 13.36 10.05
CA HIS A 188 3.19 12.18 10.69
C HIS A 188 4.19 11.03 10.79
N GLU A 189 4.40 10.54 12.00
CA GLU A 189 5.23 9.36 12.28
C GLU A 189 4.52 8.05 11.92
N LYS A 190 3.19 8.02 12.05
CA LYS A 190 2.35 6.85 11.81
C LYS A 190 1.06 7.25 11.11
N ILE A 191 0.65 6.45 10.13
CA ILE A 191 -0.65 6.55 9.47
C ILE A 191 -1.30 5.18 9.34
N ILE A 192 -2.62 5.13 9.29
CA ILE A 192 -3.38 3.94 8.89
C ILE A 192 -4.15 4.27 7.62
N VAL A 193 -4.01 3.42 6.61
CA VAL A 193 -4.75 3.51 5.34
C VAL A 193 -5.32 2.15 5.01
N ASP A 194 -6.51 2.10 4.41
CA ASP A 194 -7.09 0.85 3.91
C ASP A 194 -6.54 0.60 2.51
N VAL A 195 -5.83 -0.51 2.32
CA VAL A 195 -5.27 -0.85 1.01
C VAL A 195 -6.17 -1.86 0.33
N ILE A 196 -6.59 -1.52 -0.89
CA ILE A 196 -7.39 -2.35 -1.77
C ILE A 196 -6.41 -3.13 -2.64
N GLN A 197 -6.39 -4.44 -2.48
CA GLN A 197 -5.49 -5.36 -3.16
C GLN A 197 -6.08 -5.82 -4.51
N ILE A 198 -5.24 -6.43 -5.33
CA ILE A 198 -5.60 -6.84 -6.70
C ILE A 198 -6.70 -7.90 -6.80
N ASP A 199 -6.92 -8.64 -5.71
CA ASP A 199 -8.00 -9.61 -5.57
C ASP A 199 -9.29 -8.99 -4.99
N GLY A 200 -9.28 -7.68 -4.75
CA GLY A 200 -10.38 -6.93 -4.16
C GLY A 200 -10.42 -7.01 -2.63
N GLN A 201 -9.49 -7.69 -1.97
CA GLN A 201 -9.39 -7.68 -0.52
C GLN A 201 -9.01 -6.28 -0.03
N ILE A 202 -9.70 -5.82 1.02
CA ILE A 202 -9.39 -4.55 1.68
C ILE A 202 -8.78 -4.86 3.03
N THR A 203 -7.53 -4.41 3.21
CA THR A 203 -6.79 -4.67 4.44
C THR A 203 -6.26 -3.36 5.02
N PRO A 204 -6.54 -3.05 6.31
CA PRO A 204 -5.95 -1.89 6.95
C PRO A 204 -4.44 -2.06 7.11
N LEU A 205 -3.68 -1.06 6.69
CA LEU A 205 -2.23 -1.02 6.72
C LEU A 205 -1.74 0.08 7.65
N LEU A 206 -1.01 -0.31 8.69
CA LEU A 206 -0.26 0.62 9.53
C LEU A 206 1.10 0.90 8.86
N ILE A 207 1.36 2.16 8.57
CA ILE A 207 2.64 2.63 8.06
C ILE A 207 3.32 3.46 9.15
N THR A 208 4.56 3.12 9.51
CA THR A 208 5.34 3.76 10.56
C THR A 208 6.71 4.19 10.04
N LYS A 209 7.13 5.44 10.30
CA LYS A 209 8.53 5.85 10.13
C LYS A 209 9.36 5.21 11.24
N ILE A 210 10.34 4.40 10.88
CA ILE A 210 11.19 3.68 11.85
C ILE A 210 12.62 4.19 11.92
N GLY A 211 13.02 5.10 11.02
CA GLY A 211 14.26 5.86 11.15
C GLY A 211 15.00 6.09 9.84
N LEU A 212 16.26 6.46 9.99
CA LEU A 212 17.21 6.74 8.92
C LEU A 212 18.31 5.67 8.91
N LEU A 213 18.58 5.09 7.74
CA LEU A 213 19.65 4.10 7.56
C LEU A 213 20.57 4.54 6.42
N ALA A 214 21.87 4.70 6.69
CA ALA A 214 22.87 4.88 5.64
C ALA A 214 23.31 3.50 5.10
N PRO A 215 22.98 3.14 3.85
CA PRO A 215 23.46 1.90 3.25
C PRO A 215 24.98 1.92 3.05
N GLU A 216 25.61 0.75 3.06
CA GLU A 216 27.01 0.63 2.66
C GLU A 216 27.22 1.17 1.24
N GLY A 217 28.14 2.13 1.10
CA GLY A 217 28.45 2.75 -0.19
C GLY A 217 27.61 3.99 -0.54
N ASP A 218 26.56 4.32 0.21
CA ASP A 218 25.82 5.58 0.08
C ASP A 218 26.08 6.47 1.30
N LYS A 219 26.64 7.66 1.07
CA LYS A 219 26.94 8.62 2.14
C LYS A 219 25.67 9.26 2.74
N ARG A 220 24.51 9.05 2.13
CA ARG A 220 23.25 9.68 2.54
C ARG A 220 22.26 8.65 3.09
N ALA A 221 21.59 9.01 4.17
CA ALA A 221 20.69 8.11 4.88
C ALA A 221 19.33 7.97 4.18
N TRP A 222 18.91 6.73 3.95
CA TRP A 222 17.59 6.37 3.45
C TRP A 222 16.56 6.42 4.58
N GLN A 223 15.36 6.89 4.26
CA GLN A 223 14.20 6.80 5.14
C GLN A 223 13.67 5.38 5.14
N VAL A 224 13.39 4.84 6.33
CA VAL A 224 12.85 3.48 6.47
C VAL A 224 11.45 3.54 7.02
N LEU A 225 10.52 2.93 6.29
CA LEU A 225 9.12 2.76 6.68
C LEU A 225 8.85 1.28 7.01
N GLU A 226 8.15 1.04 8.10
CA GLU A 226 7.57 -0.27 8.41
C GLU A 226 6.08 -0.28 8.06
N LEU A 227 5.69 -1.26 7.26
CA LEU A 227 4.34 -1.50 6.78
C LEU A 227 3.84 -2.78 7.44
N ARG A 228 2.77 -2.68 8.23
CA ARG A 228 2.19 -3.81 8.95
C ARG A 228 0.72 -3.96 8.61
N LEU A 229 0.32 -5.12 8.12
CA LEU A 229 -1.11 -5.41 7.96
C LEU A 229 -1.71 -5.53 9.36
N LEU A 230 -2.83 -4.84 9.58
CA LEU A 230 -3.64 -4.96 10.78
C LEU A 230 -4.63 -6.11 10.63
N ASP A 231 -4.13 -7.23 10.11
CA ASP A 231 -4.83 -8.50 10.04
C ASP A 231 -4.24 -9.48 11.06
N SER A 232 -4.81 -10.66 11.17
CA SER A 232 -4.30 -11.71 12.05
C SER A 232 -3.07 -12.43 11.48
N THR A 233 -2.54 -12.03 10.32
CA THR A 233 -1.46 -12.76 9.64
C THR A 233 -0.07 -12.40 10.17
N GLY A 234 0.05 -11.23 10.81
CA GLY A 234 1.34 -10.74 11.31
C GLY A 234 2.31 -10.29 10.21
N PHE A 235 1.80 -10.06 8.99
CA PHE A 235 2.61 -9.57 7.88
C PHE A 235 3.25 -8.22 8.22
N THR A 236 4.57 -8.14 8.05
CA THR A 236 5.34 -6.91 8.16
C THR A 236 6.34 -6.79 7.02
N GLN A 237 6.42 -5.61 6.41
CA GLN A 237 7.34 -5.26 5.35
C GLN A 237 8.14 -4.00 5.74
N ARG A 238 9.42 -3.95 5.39
CA ARG A 238 10.21 -2.71 5.46
C ARG A 238 10.42 -2.14 4.07
N VAL A 239 10.19 -0.84 3.91
CA VAL A 239 10.42 -0.10 2.67
C VAL A 239 11.49 0.95 2.91
N PHE A 240 12.50 0.95 2.06
CA PHE A 240 13.62 1.88 2.11
C PHE A 240 13.47 2.88 0.97
N ILE A 241 13.43 4.16 1.33
CA ILE A 241 13.23 5.27 0.41
C ILE A 241 14.49 6.11 0.39
N ASN A 242 15.06 6.28 -0.81
CA ASN A 242 16.28 7.03 -1.01
C ASN A 242 16.03 8.55 -0.85
N ASN A 243 17.11 9.33 -0.96
CA ASN A 243 17.06 10.79 -0.79
C ASN A 243 16.27 11.52 -1.90
N GLU A 244 16.00 10.84 -3.01
CA GLU A 244 15.18 11.36 -4.11
C GLU A 244 13.69 11.06 -3.89
N GLY A 245 13.33 10.46 -2.74
CA GLY A 245 11.97 10.03 -2.42
C GLY A 245 11.56 8.73 -3.11
N ASP A 246 12.48 8.06 -3.79
CA ASP A 246 12.21 6.87 -4.58
C ASP A 246 12.43 5.59 -3.76
N ILE A 247 11.58 4.57 -3.98
CA ILE A 247 11.77 3.29 -3.32
C ILE A 247 13.00 2.60 -3.89
N ALA A 248 13.98 2.35 -3.02
CA ALA A 248 15.23 1.67 -3.37
C ALA A 248 15.17 0.18 -3.03
N LYS A 249 14.45 -0.19 -1.96
CA LYS A 249 14.39 -1.57 -1.47
C LYS A 249 13.09 -1.85 -0.72
N LYS A 250 12.51 -3.03 -0.90
CA LYS A 250 11.40 -3.57 -0.10
C LYS A 250 11.84 -4.92 0.49
N VAL A 251 11.65 -5.13 1.79
CA VAL A 251 11.98 -6.38 2.49
C VAL A 251 10.69 -6.94 3.07
N LEU A 252 10.30 -8.12 2.59
CA LEU A 252 9.05 -8.80 2.95
C LEU A 252 9.24 -9.62 4.24
N PRO A 253 8.14 -10.13 4.87
CA PRO A 253 8.20 -10.76 6.18
C PRO A 253 9.27 -11.86 6.29
N ASN A 254 9.84 -11.99 7.50
CA ASN A 254 10.92 -12.92 7.84
C ASN A 254 12.22 -12.72 7.03
N GLU A 255 12.39 -11.56 6.37
CA GLU A 255 13.57 -11.18 5.57
C GLU A 255 13.90 -12.19 4.44
N LYS A 256 12.94 -13.05 4.07
CA LYS A 256 13.15 -14.15 3.12
C LYS A 256 13.21 -13.67 1.68
N ILE A 257 12.53 -12.55 1.38
CA ILE A 257 12.42 -11.97 0.05
C ILE A 257 12.79 -10.48 0.13
N ILE A 258 13.70 -10.09 -0.76
CA ILE A 258 14.18 -8.72 -0.92
C ILE A 258 13.86 -8.31 -2.35
N MET A 259 13.12 -7.21 -2.51
CA MET A 259 13.01 -6.52 -3.80
C MET A 259 13.92 -5.31 -3.77
N GLU A 260 14.88 -5.27 -4.68
CA GLU A 260 15.88 -4.19 -4.73
C GLU A 260 15.86 -3.53 -6.09
N ARG A 261 15.84 -2.20 -6.09
CA ARG A 261 15.78 -1.42 -7.32
C ARG A 261 17.01 -1.70 -8.18
N THR A 262 16.78 -1.87 -9.47
CA THR A 262 17.79 -2.25 -10.46
C THR A 262 17.52 -1.53 -11.77
N ASP A 263 18.38 -1.75 -12.77
CA ASP A 263 18.14 -1.39 -14.16
C ASP A 263 17.76 -2.62 -15.01
N ILE A 264 17.19 -2.37 -16.19
CA ILE A 264 16.80 -3.41 -17.14
C ILE A 264 17.97 -4.25 -17.64
N ASN A 265 19.15 -3.66 -17.89
CA ASN A 265 20.30 -4.38 -18.42
C ASN A 265 20.79 -5.43 -17.40
N THR A 266 20.74 -5.08 -16.12
CA THR A 266 21.03 -6.02 -15.04
C THR A 266 20.03 -7.18 -14.99
N ILE A 267 18.74 -6.93 -15.20
CA ILE A 267 17.73 -8.00 -15.32
C ILE A 267 18.01 -8.90 -16.52
N LEU A 268 18.23 -8.33 -17.71
CA LEU A 268 18.47 -9.08 -18.95
C LEU A 268 19.70 -9.99 -18.83
N ARG A 269 20.75 -9.52 -18.14
CA ARG A 269 21.96 -10.29 -17.87
C ARG A 269 21.72 -11.45 -16.89
N GLN A 270 20.88 -11.26 -15.87
CA GLN A 270 20.58 -12.29 -14.86
C GLN A 270 19.53 -13.31 -15.34
N PHE A 271 18.63 -12.91 -16.24
CA PHE A 271 17.55 -13.75 -16.78
C PHE A 271 17.56 -13.78 -18.32
N PRO A 272 18.65 -14.26 -18.96
CA PRO A 272 18.79 -14.19 -20.41
C PRO A 272 17.73 -15.00 -21.17
N LYS A 273 17.20 -16.09 -20.58
CA LYS A 273 16.12 -16.88 -21.19
C LYS A 273 14.77 -16.16 -21.22
N GLN A 274 14.60 -15.13 -20.38
CA GLN A 274 13.39 -14.32 -20.28
C GLN A 274 13.53 -13.00 -21.05
N SER A 275 14.71 -12.67 -21.58
CA SER A 275 15.01 -11.40 -22.26
C SER A 275 14.05 -11.09 -23.40
N GLN A 276 13.85 -12.03 -24.33
CA GLN A 276 12.90 -11.86 -25.44
C GLN A 276 11.46 -11.71 -24.97
N TYR A 277 11.06 -12.42 -23.91
CA TYR A 277 9.73 -12.29 -23.33
C TYR A 277 9.53 -10.94 -22.63
N LEU A 278 10.53 -10.47 -21.91
CA LEU A 278 10.58 -9.14 -21.28
C LEU A 278 10.44 -8.05 -22.34
N LEU A 279 11.34 -8.06 -23.34
CA LEU A 279 11.35 -7.08 -24.41
C LEU A 279 10.05 -7.09 -25.20
N LYS A 280 9.52 -8.27 -25.56
CA LYS A 280 8.24 -8.38 -26.26
C LYS A 280 7.08 -7.84 -25.45
N ASN A 281 7.00 -8.15 -24.15
CA ASN A 281 5.89 -7.63 -23.34
C ASN A 281 6.05 -6.14 -23.14
N MET A 282 7.25 -5.63 -22.89
CA MET A 282 7.51 -4.19 -22.84
C MET A 282 7.16 -3.49 -24.16
N GLU A 283 7.50 -4.06 -25.31
CA GLU A 283 7.08 -3.55 -26.63
C GLU A 283 5.55 -3.65 -26.81
N MET A 284 4.89 -4.72 -26.34
CA MET A 284 3.42 -4.80 -26.32
C MET A 284 2.80 -3.76 -25.37
N LEU A 285 3.49 -3.37 -24.31
CA LEU A 285 3.09 -2.28 -23.43
C LEU A 285 3.23 -0.93 -24.15
N GLU A 286 4.20 -0.77 -25.06
CA GLU A 286 4.39 0.43 -25.89
C GLU A 286 3.43 0.46 -27.11
N GLN A 287 3.20 -0.65 -27.80
CA GLN A 287 2.42 -0.70 -29.05
C GLN A 287 0.90 -0.58 -28.86
N LYS A 288 0.36 -0.84 -27.66
CA LYS A 288 -1.05 -0.55 -27.34
C LYS A 288 -1.34 0.95 -27.13
N GLN A 289 -0.38 1.82 -27.48
CA GLN A 289 -0.50 3.29 -27.44
C GLN A 289 -0.96 3.91 -28.79
N LEU A 290 -1.32 3.11 -29.79
CA LEU A 290 -1.92 3.57 -31.06
C LEU A 290 -3.39 3.17 -31.17
#